data_AF-A0A0C2FQT9-F1
#
_entry.id   AF-A0A0C2FQT9-F1
#
_cell.length_a   1.000
_cell.length_b   1.000
_cell.length_c   1.000
_cell.angle_alpha   90.00
_cell.angle_beta   90.00
_cell.angle_gamma   90.00
#
_symmetry.space_group_name_H-M   'P 1'
#
loop_
_entity.id
_entity.type
_entity.pdbx_description
1 polymer ?
#
loop_
_entity_poly.entity_id
_entity_poly.type
_entity_poly.pdbx_seq_one_letter_code
_entity_poly.pdbx_strand_id
1 'polypeptide(L)'
;MQLRQPYVRVMIFFLALLAVAYSQMTPLFPVACELNVLIVLDRSDSVKGGFNKSRKFVTDVSEELQIGPHKHRVAMVVYSGLSYRREIFPWNFAKNNEEFVRITNGLRAIGGTTNTKKALEVAEQLMSQRNKTIPSLVMVVTDGR
;
A
#
# COMPACT_ATOMS: atom_id res chain seq x y z
N MET A 1 48.10 14.38 -34.79
CA MET A 1 46.98 15.33 -34.64
C MET A 1 45.73 14.52 -34.25
N GLN A 2 45.46 14.40 -32.96
CA GLN A 2 44.39 13.54 -32.43
C GLN A 2 43.09 14.36 -32.40
N LEU A 3 42.19 14.11 -33.35
CA LEU A 3 40.91 14.82 -33.47
C LEU A 3 40.06 14.50 -32.23
N ARG A 4 39.96 15.48 -31.32
CA ARG A 4 39.16 15.43 -30.10
C ARG A 4 37.69 15.50 -30.52
N GLN A 5 37.04 14.35 -30.73
CA GLN A 5 35.64 14.30 -31.18
C GLN A 5 34.70 14.81 -30.06
N PRO A 6 34.14 16.02 -30.17
CA PRO A 6 33.36 16.64 -29.08
C PRO A 6 32.05 15.90 -28.82
N TYR A 7 31.52 15.22 -29.84
CA TYR A 7 30.28 14.45 -29.79
C TYR A 7 30.34 13.29 -28.80
N VAL A 8 31.49 12.62 -28.65
CA VAL A 8 31.64 11.48 -27.73
C VAL A 8 31.48 11.92 -26.28
N ARG A 9 32.04 13.10 -25.93
CA ARG A 9 31.91 13.64 -24.57
C ARG A 9 30.48 14.06 -24.27
N VAL A 10 29.84 14.76 -25.20
CA VAL A 10 28.43 15.17 -25.06
C VAL A 10 27.52 13.95 -24.94
N MET A 11 27.75 12.90 -25.73
CA MET A 11 26.98 11.66 -25.67
C MET A 11 27.19 10.94 -24.33
N ILE A 12 28.41 10.88 -23.81
CA ILE A 12 28.68 10.30 -22.48
C ILE A 12 27.99 11.11 -21.38
N PHE A 13 28.03 12.45 -21.43
CA PHE A 13 27.33 13.29 -20.47
C PHE A 13 25.81 13.09 -20.52
N PHE A 14 25.23 12.97 -21.73
CA PHE A 14 23.80 12.75 -21.90
C PHE A 14 23.37 11.36 -21.43
N LEU A 15 24.16 10.32 -21.74
CA LEU A 15 23.95 8.95 -21.24
C LEU A 15 24.11 8.88 -19.73
N ALA A 16 25.09 9.58 -19.15
CA ALA A 16 25.27 9.68 -17.71
C ALA A 16 24.09 10.43 -17.05
N LEU A 17 23.61 11.52 -17.64
CA LEU A 17 22.41 12.24 -17.18
C LEU A 17 21.16 11.35 -17.26
N LEU A 18 20.98 10.62 -18.35
CA LEU A 18 19.89 9.64 -18.51
C LEU A 18 19.99 8.53 -17.45
N ALA A 19 21.17 7.95 -17.24
CA ALA A 19 21.40 6.92 -16.24
C ALA A 19 21.16 7.44 -14.80
N VAL A 20 21.62 8.66 -14.51
CA VAL A 20 21.35 9.34 -13.22
C VAL A 20 19.85 9.58 -13.05
N ALA A 21 19.15 10.09 -14.05
CA ALA A 21 17.70 10.28 -14.00
C ALA A 21 16.95 8.95 -13.78
N TYR A 22 17.35 7.88 -14.46
CA TYR A 22 16.79 6.54 -14.26
C TYR A 22 17.04 5.99 -12.85
N SER A 23 18.22 6.23 -12.28
CA SER A 23 18.56 5.76 -10.93
C SER A 23 17.78 6.45 -9.81
N GLN A 24 17.12 7.58 -10.08
CA GLN A 24 16.31 8.33 -9.10
C GLN A 24 14.88 7.78 -8.97
N MET A 25 14.43 6.88 -9.86
CA MET A 25 13.07 6.32 -9.84
C MET A 25 13.08 4.88 -9.33
N THR A 26 13.36 4.70 -8.03
CA THR A 26 13.12 3.41 -7.36
C THR A 26 11.66 3.35 -6.92
N PRO A 27 10.88 2.33 -7.32
CA PRO A 27 9.51 2.18 -6.85
C PRO A 27 9.50 2.02 -5.33
N LEU A 28 8.48 2.58 -4.68
CA LEU A 28 8.33 2.54 -3.22
C LEU A 28 8.29 1.09 -2.70
N PHE A 29 7.80 0.17 -3.53
CA PHE A 29 7.83 -1.27 -3.29
C PHE A 29 8.49 -2.00 -4.47
N PRO A 30 9.74 -2.49 -4.32
CA PRO A 30 10.41 -3.26 -5.37
C PRO A 30 9.59 -4.48 -5.79
N VAL A 31 9.29 -4.57 -7.08
CA VAL A 31 8.47 -5.64 -7.69
C VAL A 31 9.15 -7.02 -7.60
N ALA A 32 10.48 -7.06 -7.52
CA ALA A 32 11.27 -8.28 -7.49
C ALA A 32 11.27 -9.01 -6.13
N CYS A 33 10.68 -8.41 -5.08
CA CYS A 33 10.70 -8.98 -3.73
C CYS A 33 9.29 -9.25 -3.23
N GLU A 34 9.09 -10.39 -2.55
CA GLU A 34 7.87 -10.64 -1.80
C GLU A 34 7.74 -9.66 -0.61
N LEU A 35 6.50 -9.26 -0.30
CA LEU A 35 6.19 -8.36 0.80
C LEU A 35 4.83 -8.73 1.40
N ASN A 36 4.72 -8.73 2.72
CA ASN A 36 3.42 -8.79 3.39
C ASN A 36 2.98 -7.36 3.76
N VAL A 37 1.83 -6.92 3.26
CA VAL A 37 1.25 -5.61 3.59
C VAL A 37 -0.05 -5.82 4.36
N LEU A 38 -0.08 -5.39 5.62
CA LEU A 38 -1.31 -5.34 6.41
C LEU A 38 -1.84 -3.90 6.45
N ILE A 39 -3.05 -3.71 5.97
CA ILE A 39 -3.72 -2.40 5.95
C ILE A 39 -4.73 -2.36 7.09
N VAL A 40 -4.64 -1.35 7.96
CA VAL A 40 -5.60 -1.09 9.03
C VAL A 40 -6.31 0.22 8.68
N LEU A 41 -7.52 0.10 8.13
CA LEU A 41 -8.28 1.20 7.56
C LEU A 41 -9.40 1.64 8.50
N ASP A 42 -9.30 2.88 8.96
CA ASP A 42 -10.33 3.56 9.73
C ASP A 42 -11.52 3.92 8.83
N ARG A 43 -12.70 3.46 9.23
CA ARG A 43 -13.99 3.65 8.56
C ARG A 43 -14.90 4.62 9.31
N SER A 44 -14.42 5.22 10.40
CA SER A 44 -15.16 6.28 11.08
C SER A 44 -15.41 7.44 10.09
N ASP A 45 -16.64 7.94 10.07
CA ASP A 45 -17.02 9.12 9.28
C ASP A 45 -17.09 10.32 10.23
N SER A 46 -15.95 10.62 10.88
CA SER A 46 -15.88 11.71 11.86
C SER A 46 -16.03 13.10 11.20
N VAL A 47 -15.76 13.15 9.88
CA VAL A 47 -15.92 14.28 8.97
C VAL A 47 -16.57 13.77 7.69
N LYS A 48 -17.61 14.44 7.16
CA LYS A 48 -18.28 14.05 5.90
C LYS A 48 -17.24 13.82 4.79
N GLY A 49 -17.09 12.56 4.37
CA GLY A 49 -16.18 12.19 3.28
C GLY A 49 -14.73 11.94 3.71
N GLY A 50 -14.42 11.89 5.01
CA GLY A 50 -13.12 11.50 5.54
C GLY A 50 -12.74 10.08 5.10
N PHE A 51 -13.68 9.14 5.24
CA PHE A 51 -13.48 7.76 4.78
C PHE A 51 -13.19 7.66 3.27
N ASN A 52 -13.79 8.51 2.44
CA ASN A 52 -13.54 8.48 0.99
C ASN A 52 -12.07 8.83 0.68
N LYS A 53 -11.45 9.72 1.47
CA LYS A 53 -10.03 10.07 1.34
C LYS A 53 -9.14 8.91 1.80
N SER A 54 -9.40 8.33 2.96
CA SER A 54 -8.65 7.17 3.47
C SER A 54 -8.73 5.97 2.52
N ARG A 55 -9.93 5.69 1.99
CA ARG A 55 -10.14 4.65 0.97
C ARG A 55 -9.39 4.96 -0.32
N LYS A 56 -9.44 6.21 -0.80
CA LYS A 56 -8.68 6.63 -1.99
C LYS A 56 -7.17 6.47 -1.78
N PHE A 57 -6.66 6.85 -0.62
CA PHE A 57 -5.25 6.65 -0.30
C PHE A 57 -4.85 5.17 -0.36
N VAL A 58 -5.69 4.28 0.20
CA VAL A 58 -5.46 2.82 0.11
C VAL A 58 -5.47 2.32 -1.33
N THR A 59 -6.38 2.81 -2.19
CA THR A 59 -6.40 2.42 -3.61
C THR A 59 -5.17 2.95 -4.35
N ASP A 60 -4.76 4.19 -4.11
CA ASP A 60 -3.60 4.81 -4.76
C ASP A 60 -2.30 4.08 -4.35
N VAL A 61 -2.13 3.74 -3.07
CA VAL A 61 -1.00 2.91 -2.61
C VAL A 61 -1.00 1.53 -3.27
N SER A 62 -2.18 0.95 -3.52
CA SER A 62 -2.26 -0.36 -4.15
C SER A 62 -1.76 -0.36 -5.60
N GLU A 63 -1.74 0.79 -6.28
CA GLU A 63 -1.19 0.92 -7.64
C GLU A 63 0.35 0.76 -7.66
N GLU A 64 1.01 1.08 -6.55
CA GLU A 64 2.46 0.90 -6.36
C GLU A 64 2.83 -0.52 -5.92
N LEU A 65 1.84 -1.35 -5.57
CA LEU A 65 2.03 -2.74 -5.16
C LEU A 65 1.82 -3.70 -6.34
N GLN A 66 2.52 -4.83 -6.33
CA GLN A 66 2.24 -5.95 -7.22
C GLN A 66 1.47 -7.03 -6.44
N ILE A 67 0.15 -6.86 -6.31
CA ILE A 67 -0.67 -7.71 -5.43
C ILE A 67 -0.77 -9.13 -6.00
N GLY A 68 -0.52 -10.13 -5.15
CA GLY A 68 -0.71 -11.54 -5.50
C GLY A 68 -0.14 -12.52 -4.48
N PRO A 69 -0.52 -13.82 -4.54
CA PRO A 69 -0.17 -14.82 -3.52
C PRO A 69 1.32 -15.18 -3.45
N HIS A 70 2.11 -14.83 -4.46
CA HIS A 70 3.57 -15.06 -4.55
C HIS A 70 4.33 -13.76 -4.86
N LYS A 71 3.74 -12.62 -4.50
CA LYS A 71 4.26 -11.27 -4.78
C LYS A 71 4.07 -10.42 -3.52
N HIS A 72 3.36 -9.29 -3.62
CA HIS A 72 2.93 -8.53 -2.47
C HIS A 72 1.61 -9.11 -1.95
N ARG A 73 1.67 -9.81 -0.81
CA ARG A 73 0.52 -10.41 -0.14
C ARG A 73 -0.14 -9.33 0.71
N VAL A 74 -1.45 -9.17 0.55
CA VAL A 74 -2.19 -8.14 1.30
C VAL A 74 -3.22 -8.79 2.22
N ALA A 75 -3.36 -8.22 3.41
CA ALA A 75 -4.46 -8.41 4.33
C ALA A 75 -5.00 -7.02 4.72
N MET A 76 -6.27 -6.93 5.11
CA MET A 76 -6.88 -5.66 5.47
C MET A 76 -7.85 -5.82 6.65
N VAL A 77 -7.77 -4.91 7.61
CA VAL A 77 -8.74 -4.75 8.70
C VAL A 77 -9.43 -3.42 8.49
N VAL A 78 -10.75 -3.43 8.33
CA VAL A 78 -11.56 -2.22 8.22
C VAL A 78 -12.39 -2.09 9.49
N TYR A 79 -12.32 -0.94 10.18
CA TYR A 79 -12.94 -0.78 11.49
C TYR A 79 -13.69 0.55 11.67
N SER A 80 -14.81 0.53 12.39
CA SER A 80 -15.59 1.70 12.82
C SER A 80 -16.08 1.50 14.27
N GLY A 81 -16.51 2.56 14.94
CA GLY A 81 -16.76 2.54 16.39
C GLY A 81 -18.14 2.05 16.83
N LEU A 82 -18.10 1.45 18.03
CA LEU A 82 -19.15 0.94 18.92
C LEU A 82 -20.16 -0.09 18.37
N SER A 83 -20.52 -0.10 17.09
CA SER A 83 -21.39 -1.16 16.54
C SER A 83 -20.63 -2.42 16.10
N TYR A 84 -19.34 -2.55 16.44
CA TYR A 84 -18.52 -3.74 16.19
C TYR A 84 -18.48 -4.22 14.72
N ARG A 85 -18.81 -3.36 13.75
CA ARG A 85 -18.71 -3.71 12.33
C ARG A 85 -17.26 -3.57 11.91
N ARG A 86 -16.51 -4.65 12.14
CA ARG A 86 -15.19 -4.88 11.57
C ARG A 86 -15.31 -5.85 10.41
N GLU A 87 -14.68 -5.54 9.30
CA GLU A 87 -14.50 -6.46 8.20
C GLU A 87 -13.03 -6.89 8.18
N ILE A 88 -12.79 -8.20 8.24
CA ILE A 88 -11.46 -8.79 8.25
C ILE A 88 -11.26 -9.46 6.90
N PHE A 89 -10.28 -8.96 6.16
CA PHE A 89 -9.81 -9.53 4.91
C PHE A 89 -8.49 -10.26 5.20
N PRO A 90 -8.48 -11.61 5.16
CA PRO A 90 -7.30 -12.39 5.50
C PRO A 90 -6.20 -12.22 4.42
N TRP A 91 -5.01 -12.75 4.69
CA TRP A 91 -3.93 -12.77 3.70
C TRP A 91 -4.39 -13.40 2.38
N ASN A 92 -4.03 -12.77 1.26
CA ASN A 92 -4.35 -13.21 -0.09
C ASN A 92 -5.86 -13.20 -0.43
N PHE A 93 -6.64 -12.33 0.24
CA PHE A 93 -8.06 -12.12 -0.07
C PHE A 93 -8.27 -11.58 -1.49
N ALA A 94 -7.33 -10.79 -2.01
CA ALA A 94 -7.30 -10.32 -3.39
C ALA A 94 -6.16 -11.01 -4.15
N LYS A 95 -6.45 -11.51 -5.36
CA LYS A 95 -5.49 -12.22 -6.21
C LYS A 95 -4.66 -11.29 -7.09
N ASN A 96 -5.13 -10.07 -7.31
CA ASN A 96 -4.48 -9.05 -8.10
C ASN A 96 -4.97 -7.65 -7.69
N ASN A 97 -4.36 -6.60 -8.27
CA ASN A 97 -4.69 -5.20 -7.99
C ASN A 97 -6.15 -4.86 -8.34
N GLU A 98 -6.67 -5.37 -9.46
CA GLU A 98 -8.05 -5.10 -9.89
C GLU A 98 -9.07 -5.59 -8.86
N GLU A 99 -8.90 -6.81 -8.36
CA GLU A 99 -9.75 -7.38 -7.32
C GLU A 99 -9.63 -6.60 -6.01
N PHE A 100 -8.41 -6.22 -5.62
CA PHE A 100 -8.18 -5.40 -4.44
C PHE A 100 -8.91 -4.05 -4.54
N VAL A 101 -8.78 -3.34 -5.66
CA VAL A 101 -9.43 -2.05 -5.92
C VAL A 101 -10.95 -2.20 -5.92
N ARG A 102 -11.48 -3.24 -6.58
CA ARG A 102 -12.93 -3.53 -6.61
C ARG A 102 -13.50 -3.74 -5.22
N ILE A 103 -12.85 -4.57 -4.40
CA ILE A 103 -13.27 -4.84 -3.01
C ILE A 103 -13.20 -3.56 -2.18
N THR A 104 -12.08 -2.84 -2.26
CA THR A 104 -11.83 -1.62 -1.49
C THR A 104 -12.84 -0.52 -1.84
N ASN A 105 -13.13 -0.30 -3.12
CA ASN A 105 -14.14 0.67 -3.57
C ASN A 105 -15.56 0.30 -3.15
N GLY A 106 -15.85 -0.98 -2.90
CA GLY A 106 -17.12 -1.46 -2.36
C GLY A 106 -17.35 -1.09 -0.89
N LEU A 107 -16.29 -0.74 -0.14
CA LEU A 107 -16.42 -0.30 1.25
C LEU A 107 -17.14 1.06 1.32
N ARG A 108 -18.09 1.19 2.26
CA ARG A 108 -18.91 2.40 2.47
C ARG A 108 -18.68 2.95 3.85
N ALA A 109 -18.61 4.26 4.07
CA ALA A 109 -18.48 4.79 5.43
C ALA A 109 -19.57 4.23 6.37
N ILE A 110 -19.18 3.83 7.58
CA ILE A 110 -20.12 3.47 8.65
C ILE A 110 -19.86 4.48 9.75
N GLY A 111 -20.83 5.37 9.99
CA GLY A 111 -20.74 6.36 11.07
C GLY A 111 -20.52 5.68 12.43
N GLY A 112 -19.90 6.42 13.36
CA GLY A 112 -19.57 5.90 14.69
C GLY A 112 -18.28 6.51 15.21
N THR A 113 -17.88 6.10 16.42
CA THR A 113 -16.61 6.50 17.04
C THR A 113 -15.42 5.73 16.44
N THR A 114 -14.22 5.79 17.03
CA THR A 114 -13.04 5.05 16.55
C THR A 114 -12.51 4.18 17.68
N ASN A 115 -12.28 2.88 17.45
CA ASN A 115 -11.65 1.97 18.42
C ASN A 115 -10.37 1.35 17.84
N THR A 116 -9.33 2.17 17.81
CA THR A 116 -8.00 1.80 17.28
C THR A 116 -7.37 0.65 18.06
N LYS A 117 -7.58 0.57 19.38
CA LYS A 117 -7.03 -0.53 20.20
C LYS A 117 -7.47 -1.90 19.67
N LYS A 118 -8.78 -2.06 19.42
CA LYS A 118 -9.31 -3.34 18.93
C LYS A 118 -8.83 -3.65 17.51
N ALA A 119 -8.68 -2.63 16.67
CA ALA A 119 -8.14 -2.79 15.33
C ALA A 119 -6.70 -3.32 15.37
N LEU A 120 -5.87 -2.81 16.29
CA LEU A 120 -4.50 -3.27 16.48
C LEU A 120 -4.41 -4.70 17.04
N GLU A 121 -5.28 -5.11 17.96
CA GLU A 121 -5.33 -6.50 18.43
C GLU A 121 -5.64 -7.48 17.28
N VAL A 122 -6.57 -7.14 16.39
CA VAL A 122 -6.87 -7.96 15.20
C VAL A 122 -5.70 -7.94 14.20
N ALA A 123 -5.07 -6.79 14.03
CA ALA A 123 -3.89 -6.65 13.19
C ALA A 123 -2.74 -7.54 13.68
N GLU A 124 -2.49 -7.58 14.98
CA GLU A 124 -1.51 -8.46 15.61
C GLU A 124 -1.84 -9.94 15.34
N GLN A 125 -3.10 -10.33 15.48
CA GLN A 125 -3.53 -11.69 15.16
C GLN A 125 -3.25 -12.07 13.70
N LEU A 126 -3.58 -11.20 12.73
CA LEU A 126 -3.27 -11.43 11.32
C LEU A 126 -1.76 -11.49 11.06
N MET A 127 -0.99 -10.61 11.70
CA MET A 127 0.47 -10.62 11.60
C MET A 127 1.08 -11.90 12.13
N SER A 128 0.48 -12.53 13.15
CA SER A 128 0.95 -13.82 13.68
C SER A 128 0.85 -14.97 12.65
N GLN A 129 -0.12 -14.88 11.73
CA GLN A 129 -0.44 -15.91 10.73
C GLN A 129 0.36 -15.77 9.42
N ARG A 130 1.07 -14.66 9.24
CA ARG A 130 1.83 -14.40 8.01
C ARG A 130 3.03 -15.33 7.89
N ASN A 131 3.54 -15.50 6.68
CA ASN A 131 4.87 -16.09 6.50
C ASN A 131 5.95 -15.11 6.97
N LYS A 132 6.61 -15.46 8.09
CA LYS A 132 7.57 -14.60 8.80
C LYS A 132 8.91 -14.44 8.08
N THR A 133 9.19 -15.25 7.04
CA THR A 133 10.42 -15.10 6.24
C THR A 133 10.35 -13.93 5.26
N ILE A 134 9.15 -13.39 5.00
CA ILE A 134 8.94 -12.26 4.10
C ILE A 134 8.88 -10.95 4.89
N PRO A 135 9.58 -9.90 4.42
CA PRO A 135 9.47 -8.55 4.97
C PRO A 135 8.00 -8.12 5.12
N SER A 136 7.68 -7.37 6.16
CA SER A 136 6.29 -7.03 6.43
C SER A 136 6.13 -5.56 6.81
N LEU A 137 5.10 -4.94 6.25
CA LEU A 137 4.68 -3.56 6.51
C LEU A 137 3.27 -3.56 7.09
N VAL A 138 3.06 -2.77 8.14
CA VAL A 138 1.71 -2.46 8.65
C VAL A 138 1.42 -0.99 8.35
N MET A 139 0.36 -0.74 7.60
CA MET A 139 -0.08 0.60 7.22
C MET A 139 -1.38 0.93 7.95
N VAL A 140 -1.33 1.87 8.88
CA VAL A 140 -2.51 2.38 9.57
C VAL A 140 -2.98 3.65 8.86
N VAL A 141 -4.24 3.66 8.41
CA VAL A 141 -4.83 4.78 7.67
C VAL A 141 -6.04 5.30 8.45
N THR A 142 -5.92 6.51 8.98
CA THR A 142 -6.95 7.19 9.78
C THR A 142 -7.07 8.66 9.38
N ASP A 143 -8.21 9.28 9.68
CA ASP A 143 -8.44 10.72 9.47
C ASP A 143 -7.91 11.59 10.63
N GLY A 144 -7.37 10.98 11.69
CA GLY A 144 -6.48 11.64 12.65
C GLY A 144 -7.17 12.31 13.85
N ARG A 145 -8.32 11.80 14.31
CA ARG A 145 -8.95 12.19 15.59
C ARG A 145 -8.71 11.20 16.72
#